data_AF-A0A1G3Y5X8-F1
#
_entry.id   AF-A0A1G3Y5X8-F1
#
_cell.length_a   1.000
_cell.length_b   1.000
_cell.length_c   1.000
_cell.angle_alpha   90.00
_cell.angle_beta   90.00
_cell.angle_gamma   90.00
#
_symmetry.space_group_name_H-M   'P 1'
#
loop_
_entity.id
_entity.type
_entity.pdbx_description
1 polymer ?
#
loop_
_entity_poly.entity_id
_entity_poly.type
_entity_poly.pdbx_seq_one_letter_code
_entity_poly.pdbx_strand_id
1 'polypeptide(L)' 'MLRESCPGSREIRTPYPENIQCFWCNTVSEIWSDEVEIVCKGCGRTISREMKPTCLEWCPAAKECVGIEKYERLMKDKKK' A
#
# COMPACT_ATOMS: atom_id res chain seq x y z
N MET A 1 -23.86 12.03 -6.69
CA MET A 1 -23.76 10.98 -5.66
C MET A 1 -22.35 11.01 -5.08
N LEU A 2 -22.16 11.66 -3.94
CA LEU A 2 -20.95 11.48 -3.14
C LEU A 2 -21.02 10.04 -2.60
N ARG A 3 -20.06 9.18 -2.96
CA ARG A 3 -19.94 7.87 -2.29
C ARG A 3 -19.79 8.14 -0.80
N GLU A 4 -20.58 7.47 0.04
CA GLU A 4 -20.66 7.69 1.49
C GLU A 4 -19.33 7.49 2.25
N SER A 5 -18.28 7.02 1.56
CA SER A 5 -16.94 6.81 2.12
C SER A 5 -15.85 7.08 1.08
N CYS A 6 -14.70 7.60 1.55
CA CYS A 6 -13.52 7.84 0.72
C CYS A 6 -12.96 6.50 0.21
N PRO A 7 -12.92 6.27 -1.13
CA PRO A 7 -12.47 4.98 -1.67
C PRO A 7 -11.01 4.68 -1.31
N GLY A 8 -10.16 5.72 -1.23
CA GLY A 8 -8.76 5.58 -0.83
C GLY A 8 -8.56 5.20 0.64
N SER A 9 -9.60 5.33 1.47
CA SER A 9 -9.54 4.96 2.88
C SER A 9 -9.94 3.51 3.16
N ARG A 10 -10.48 2.79 2.18
CA ARG A 10 -11.08 1.46 2.39
C ARG A 10 -10.09 0.47 2.98
N GLU A 11 -8.96 0.30 2.31
CA GLU A 11 -7.92 -0.67 2.68
C GLU A 11 -7.16 -0.24 3.94
N ILE A 12 -7.16 1.06 4.27
CA ILE A 12 -6.56 1.62 5.49
C ILE A 12 -7.47 1.36 6.70
N ARG A 13 -8.78 1.50 6.53
CA ARG A 13 -9.77 1.33 7.61
C ARG A 13 -10.13 -0.14 7.84
N THR A 14 -9.96 -0.97 6.83
CA THR A 14 -10.35 -2.38 6.88
C THR A 14 -9.30 -3.21 6.15
N PRO A 15 -8.09 -3.36 6.74
CA PRO A 15 -7.08 -4.22 6.18
C PRO A 15 -7.54 -5.69 6.24
N TYR A 16 -7.04 -6.52 5.33
CA TYR A 16 -7.32 -7.95 5.29
C TYR A 16 -6.04 -8.76 5.14
N PRO A 17 -6.03 -10.02 5.60
CA PRO A 17 -4.89 -10.91 5.43
C PRO A 17 -4.76 -11.36 3.97
N GLU A 18 -3.54 -11.36 3.47
CA GLU A 18 -3.11 -11.91 2.19
C GLU A 18 -1.97 -12.92 2.41
N ASN A 19 -1.62 -13.70 1.38
CA ASN A 19 -0.49 -14.61 1.42
C ASN A 19 0.66 -14.09 0.55
N ILE A 20 1.89 -14.17 1.06
CA ILE A 20 3.11 -13.89 0.31
C ILE A 20 4.05 -15.09 0.37
N GLN A 21 4.59 -15.48 -0.79
CA GLN A 21 5.53 -16.59 -0.90
C GLN A 21 6.97 -16.08 -0.83
N CYS A 22 7.77 -16.68 0.05
CA CYS A 22 9.19 -16.41 0.14
C CYS A 22 9.92 -16.89 -1.12
N PHE A 23 10.59 -15.98 -1.83
CA PHE A 23 11.41 -16.34 -3.00
C PHE A 23 12.59 -17.25 -2.66
N TRP A 24 13.13 -17.17 -1.43
CA TRP A 24 14.32 -17.93 -1.04
C TRP A 24 14.05 -19.34 -0.54
N CYS A 25 12.90 -19.58 0.12
CA CYS A 25 12.62 -20.88 0.75
C CYS A 25 11.21 -21.41 0.49
N ASN A 26 10.41 -20.76 -0.36
CA ASN A 26 9.04 -21.12 -0.73
C ASN A 26 8.04 -21.19 0.44
N THR A 27 8.41 -20.79 1.64
CA THR A 27 7.47 -20.69 2.76
C THR A 27 6.44 -19.60 2.46
N VAL A 28 5.16 -19.96 2.56
CA VAL A 28 4.04 -19.02 2.48
C VAL A 28 3.84 -18.40 3.87
N SER A 29 3.78 -17.08 3.92
CA SER A 29 3.50 -16.32 5.14
C SER A 29 2.29 -15.41 4.93
N GLU A 30 1.52 -15.19 5.98
CA GLU A 30 0.44 -14.20 5.99
C GLU A 30 1.05 -12.79 6.07
N ILE A 31 0.55 -11.86 5.26
CA ILE A 31 0.89 -10.43 5.27
C ILE A 31 -0.39 -9.60 5.19
N TRP A 32 -0.49 -8.49 5.90
CA TRP A 32 -1.68 -7.63 5.84
C TRP A 32 -1.68 -6.73 4.60
N SER A 33 -2.86 -6.38 4.08
CA SER A 33 -3.03 -5.55 2.88
C SER A 33 -2.39 -4.15 2.95
N ASP A 34 -2.11 -3.66 4.15
CA ASP A 34 -1.46 -2.38 4.45
C ASP A 34 0.03 -2.50 4.81
N GLU A 35 0.56 -3.71 4.88
CA GLU A 35 1.98 -3.99 5.07
C GLU A 35 2.72 -4.13 3.73
N VAL A 36 4.00 -3.76 3.70
CA VAL A 36 4.86 -3.91 2.51
C VAL A 36 5.98 -4.93 2.71
N GLU A 37 6.27 -5.29 3.95
CA GLU A 37 7.37 -6.16 4.33
C GLU A 37 6.97 -7.09 5.48
N ILE A 38 7.50 -8.32 5.46
CA ILE A 38 7.37 -9.28 6.55
C ILE A 38 8.63 -10.12 6.69
N VAL A 39 8.95 -10.55 7.90
CA VAL A 39 10.00 -11.55 8.16
C VAL A 39 9.47 -12.96 7.85
N CYS A 40 10.14 -13.66 6.93
CA CYS A 40 9.80 -15.04 6.58
C CYS A 40 9.93 -15.97 7.79
N LYS A 41 8.86 -16.68 8.15
CA LYS A 41 8.86 -17.66 9.25
C LYS A 41 9.71 -18.91 8.98
N GLY A 42 10.10 -19.17 7.73
CA GLY A 42 10.91 -20.33 7.33
C GLY A 42 12.41 -20.08 7.37
N CYS A 43 12.88 -18.97 6.78
CA CYS A 43 14.32 -18.68 6.63
C CYS A 43 14.79 -17.41 7.34
N GLY A 44 13.90 -16.64 7.97
CA GLY A 44 14.22 -15.42 8.71
C GLY A 44 14.57 -14.21 7.86
N ARG A 45 14.52 -14.31 6.52
CA ARG A 45 14.76 -13.18 5.61
C ARG A 45 13.53 -12.29 5.49
N THR A 46 13.74 -10.99 5.29
CA THR A 46 12.65 -10.05 4.96
C THR A 46 12.18 -10.27 3.53
N ILE A 47 10.88 -10.47 3.36
CA ILE A 47 10.19 -10.52 2.08
C ILE A 47 9.47 -9.18 1.92
N SER A 48 9.70 -8.50 0.80
CA SER A 48 9.02 -7.27 0.43
C SER A 48 8.10 -7.50 -0.77
N ARG A 49 7.00 -6.73 -0.84
CA ARG A 49 6.16 -6.63 -2.04
C ARG A 49 6.13 -5.19 -2.55
N GLU A 50 5.78 -5.02 -3.82
CA GLU A 50 5.53 -3.69 -4.36
C GLU A 50 4.36 -3.02 -3.64
N MET A 51 4.54 -1.76 -3.28
CA MET A 51 3.49 -0.96 -2.67
C MET A 51 2.36 -0.75 -3.68
N LYS A 52 1.12 -1.05 -3.30
CA LYS A 52 -0.06 -0.80 -4.13
C LYS A 52 -0.15 0.70 -4.48
N PRO A 53 -0.70 1.07 -5.66
CA PRO A 53 -0.90 2.47 -6.02
C PRO A 53 -1.73 3.20 -4.96
N THR A 54 -1.17 4.30 -4.48
CA THR A 54 -1.79 5.16 -3.46
C THR A 54 -2.96 5.94 -4.06
N CYS A 55 -3.91 6.37 -3.24
CA CYS A 55 -5.03 7.19 -3.70
C CYS A 55 -4.60 8.52 -4.33
N LEU A 56 -3.37 8.98 -4.04
CA LEU A 56 -2.77 10.13 -4.70
C LEU A 56 -2.58 9.94 -6.21
N GLU A 57 -2.46 8.69 -6.68
CA GLU A 57 -2.15 8.40 -8.08
C GLU A 57 -3.40 8.27 -8.95
N TRP A 58 -4.52 7.82 -8.38
CA TRP A 58 -5.72 7.49 -9.15
C TRP A 58 -6.95 8.31 -8.75
N CYS A 59 -6.97 8.95 -7.56
CA CYS A 59 -8.14 9.70 -7.11
C CYS A 59 -8.16 11.10 -7.73
N PRO A 60 -9.21 11.49 -8.48
CA PRO A 60 -9.29 12.83 -9.06
C PRO A 60 -9.33 13.95 -8.01
N ALA A 61 -9.88 13.65 -6.82
CA ALA A 61 -9.97 14.59 -5.72
C ALA A 61 -8.69 14.66 -4.88
N ALA A 62 -7.68 13.81 -5.09
CA ALA A 62 -6.53 13.72 -4.17
C ALA A 62 -5.80 15.05 -4.01
N LYS A 63 -5.58 15.80 -5.10
CA LYS A 63 -4.91 17.11 -5.08
C LYS A 63 -5.64 18.13 -4.19
N GLU A 64 -6.96 18.12 -4.23
CA GLU A 64 -7.79 18.96 -3.36
C GLU A 64 -7.78 18.44 -1.91
N CYS A 65 -7.89 17.12 -1.72
CA CYS A 65 -7.93 16.50 -0.40
C CYS A 65 -6.66 16.74 0.43
N VAL A 66 -5.47 16.67 -0.18
CA VAL A 66 -4.19 16.83 0.54
C VAL A 66 -3.57 18.22 0.40
N GLY A 67 -4.09 19.06 -0.50
CA GLY A 67 -3.54 20.36 -0.87
C GLY A 67 -2.42 20.25 -1.92
N ILE A 68 -2.34 21.27 -2.79
CA ILE A 68 -1.44 21.30 -3.96
C ILE A 68 0.04 21.12 -3.59
N GLU A 69 0.52 21.83 -2.57
CA GLU A 69 1.94 21.80 -2.17
C GLU A 69 2.36 20.40 -1.71
N LYS A 70 1.53 19.78 -0.86
CA LYS A 70 1.78 18.43 -0.34
C LYS A 70 1.66 17.39 -1.45
N TYR A 71 0.67 17.52 -2.32
CA TYR A 71 0.49 16.63 -3.47
C TYR A 71 1.73 16.63 -4.38
N GLU A 72 2.21 17.81 -4.77
CA GLU A 72 3.37 17.93 -5.65
C GLU A 72 4.66 17.40 -5.03
N ARG A 73 4.88 17.64 -3.73
CA ARG A 73 6.04 17.07 -3.01
C ARG A 73 6.01 15.55 -3.07
N LEU A 74 4.89 14.94 -2.68
CA LEU A 74 4.75 13.47 -2.62
C LEU A 74 4.84 12.81 -4.01
N MET A 75 4.31 13.46 -5.05
CA MET A 75 4.37 12.94 -6.42
C MET A 75 5.74 13.13 -7.08
N LYS A 76 6.56 14.09 -6.64
CA LYS A 76 7.95 14.25 -7.10
C LYS A 76 8.85 13.14 -6.56
N ASP A 77 8.70 12.80 -5.28
CA ASP A 77 9.52 11.78 -4.62
C ASP A 77 9.31 10.37 -5.20
N LYS A 78 8.12 10.08 -5.75
CA LYS A 78 7.82 8.81 -6.43
C LYS A 78 8.42 8.65 -7.84
N LYS A 79 8.85 9.74 -8.49
CA LYS A 79 9.41 9.69 -9.86
C LYS A 79 10.92 9.43 -9.89
N LYS A 80 11.54 9.21 -8.74
CA LYS A 80 12.97 9.02 -8.57
C LYS A 80 13.27 7.56 -8.26
#